data_AF-A0A534Y3K0-F1
#
_entry.id   AF-A0A534Y3K0-F1
#
_cell.length_a   1.000
_cell.length_b   1.000
_cell.length_c   1.000
_cell.angle_alpha   90.00
_cell.angle_beta   90.00
_cell.angle_gamma   90.00
#
_symmetry.space_group_name_H-M   'P 1'
#
loop_
_entity.id
_entity.type
_entity.pdbx_description
1 polymer ?
#
loop_
_entity_poly.entity_id
_entity_poly.type
_entity_poly.pdbx_seq_one_letter_code
_entity_poly.pdbx_strand_id
1 'polypeptide(L)' 'MAHPKDKGPSPPFPKQEQQPPGSEAAMQPRPDHGEASYKGFGRLKDKVAVITGADSGIGRAVALAFAREGADIVVSYWNE' A
#
# COMPACT_ATOMS: atom_id res chain seq x y z
N MET A 1 -22.43 7.67 -2.38
CA MET A 1 -21.16 6.96 -2.09
C MET A 1 -21.23 5.63 -2.82
N ALA A 2 -20.14 5.18 -3.46
CA ALA A 2 -20.11 3.83 -4.04
C ALA A 2 -20.26 2.78 -2.93
N HIS A 3 -21.01 1.72 -3.21
CA HIS A 3 -21.24 0.64 -2.26
C HIS A 3 -19.93 -0.13 -2.01
N PRO A 4 -19.58 -0.49 -0.76
CA PRO A 4 -18.27 -1.11 -0.47
C PRO A 4 -18.00 -2.43 -1.20
N LYS A 5 -19.04 -3.21 -1.51
CA LYS A 5 -18.89 -4.47 -2.27
C LYS A 5 -18.44 -4.24 -3.71
N ASP A 6 -18.68 -3.04 -4.24
CA ASP A 6 -18.36 -2.68 -5.62
C ASP A 6 -17.04 -1.88 -5.67
N LYS A 7 -16.34 -1.74 -4.54
CA LYS A 7 -15.04 -1.06 -4.46
C LYS A 7 -13.93 -2.03 -4.79
N GLY A 8 -13.34 -1.84 -5.97
CA GLY A 8 -12.17 -2.57 -6.42
C GLY A 8 -12.52 -3.76 -7.32
N PRO A 9 -11.50 -4.48 -7.79
CA PRO A 9 -11.67 -5.59 -8.72
C PRO A 9 -12.27 -6.81 -8.02
N SER A 10 -13.16 -7.51 -8.72
CA SER A 10 -13.83 -8.72 -8.23
C SER A 10 -13.32 -9.96 -8.97
N PRO A 11 -13.31 -11.14 -8.33
CA PRO A 11 -12.92 -12.40 -8.97
C PRO A 11 -13.85 -12.77 -10.14
N PRO A 12 -13.41 -13.66 -11.06
CA PRO A 12 -12.15 -14.41 -11.01
C PRO A 12 -10.93 -13.57 -11.43
N PHE A 13 -9.81 -13.77 -10.72
CA PHE A 13 -8.50 -13.21 -11.11
C PHE A 13 -7.73 -14.23 -11.97
N PRO A 14 -6.85 -13.77 -12.88
CA PRO A 14 -5.99 -14.68 -13.62
C PRO A 14 -5.08 -15.46 -12.66
N LYS A 15 -4.85 -16.75 -12.95
CA LYS A 15 -3.86 -17.55 -12.24
C LYS A 15 -2.48 -16.91 -12.44
N GLN A 16 -1.87 -16.47 -11.34
CA GLN A 16 -0.58 -15.79 -11.35
C GLN A 16 0.23 -16.27 -10.13
N GLU A 17 1.37 -16.89 -10.38
CA GLU A 17 2.29 -17.36 -9.34
C GLU A 17 3.62 -16.62 -9.54
N GLN A 18 4.26 -16.26 -8.43
CA GLN A 18 5.57 -15.60 -8.43
C GLN A 18 6.44 -16.26 -7.36
N GLN A 19 7.76 -16.24 -7.57
CA GLN A 19 8.68 -16.64 -6.50
C GLN A 19 8.65 -15.57 -5.39
N PRO A 20 8.61 -15.95 -4.10
CA PRO A 20 8.76 -15.00 -3.01
C PRO A 20 10.08 -14.21 -3.13
N PRO A 21 10.10 -12.93 -2.72
CA PRO A 21 9.02 -12.12 -2.15
C PRO A 21 7.97 -11.66 -3.19
N GLY A 22 8.26 -11.78 -4.48
CA GLY A 22 7.38 -11.40 -5.58
C GLY A 22 7.39 -9.89 -5.89
N SER A 23 6.65 -9.49 -6.93
CA SER A 23 6.54 -8.08 -7.35
C SER A 23 5.10 -7.68 -7.64
N GLU A 24 4.65 -6.60 -7.02
CA GLU A 24 3.33 -6.02 -7.28
C GLU A 24 3.17 -5.47 -8.70
N ALA A 25 4.27 -5.01 -9.31
CA ALA A 25 4.26 -4.49 -10.66
C ALA A 25 3.82 -5.56 -11.68
N ALA A 26 4.07 -6.84 -11.37
CA ALA A 26 3.71 -8.00 -12.15
C ALA A 26 2.30 -8.56 -11.82
N MET A 27 1.62 -8.04 -10.79
CA MET A 27 0.28 -8.50 -10.42
C MET A 27 -0.80 -7.97 -11.37
N GLN A 28 -1.83 -8.79 -11.58
CA GLN A 28 -3.00 -8.47 -12.40
C GLN A 28 -4.28 -8.86 -11.65
N PRO A 29 -5.08 -7.89 -11.16
CA PRO A 29 -4.83 -6.45 -11.19
C PRO A 29 -3.70 -6.03 -10.25
N ARG A 30 -3.15 -4.83 -10.48
CA ARG A 30 -2.24 -4.20 -9.52
C ARG A 30 -3.00 -3.84 -8.24
N PRO A 31 -2.41 -4.09 -7.05
CA PRO A 31 -2.98 -3.60 -5.79
C PRO A 31 -3.13 -2.07 -5.78
N ASP A 32 -4.16 -1.58 -5.09
CA ASP A 32 -4.35 -0.16 -4.76
C ASP A 32 -4.00 0.03 -3.28
N HIS A 33 -2.95 0.79 -3.01
CA HIS A 33 -2.48 1.09 -1.64
C HIS A 33 -3.06 2.39 -1.11
N GLY A 34 -3.97 3.00 -1.86
CA GLY A 34 -4.52 4.31 -1.59
C GLY A 34 -3.71 5.43 -2.22
N GLU A 35 -2.84 5.18 -3.20
CA GLU A 35 -2.00 6.19 -3.88
C GLU A 35 -2.80 7.40 -4.37
N ALA A 36 -4.07 7.23 -4.75
CA ALA A 36 -4.94 8.35 -5.13
C ALA A 36 -6.04 8.64 -4.09
N SER A 37 -6.44 7.65 -3.30
CA SER A 37 -7.69 7.72 -2.52
C SER A 37 -7.52 8.17 -1.07
N TYR A 38 -6.38 7.90 -0.44
CA TYR A 38 -6.17 8.28 0.97
C TYR A 38 -5.87 9.78 1.10
N LYS A 39 -6.62 10.51 1.91
CA LYS A 39 -6.37 11.93 2.22
C LYS A 39 -6.03 12.07 3.69
N GLY A 40 -4.86 12.63 3.98
CA GLY A 40 -4.44 12.88 5.36
C GLY A 40 -5.14 14.10 5.98
N PHE A 41 -5.22 14.09 7.30
CA PHE A 41 -5.81 15.17 8.11
C PHE A 41 -4.82 15.74 9.15
N GLY A 42 -3.55 15.35 9.07
CA GLY A 42 -2.48 15.85 9.94
C GLY A 42 -2.43 15.16 11.30
N ARG A 43 -2.93 13.92 11.40
CA ARG A 43 -3.05 13.18 12.66
C ARG A 43 -1.71 12.73 13.24
N LEU A 44 -0.65 12.70 12.41
CA LEU A 44 0.67 12.19 12.78
C LEU A 44 1.78 13.23 12.58
N LYS A 45 1.44 14.52 12.59
CA LYS A 45 2.42 15.59 12.56
C LYS A 45 3.47 15.42 13.65
N ASP A 46 4.72 15.72 13.30
CA ASP A 46 5.89 15.67 14.19
C ASP A 46 6.18 14.27 14.77
N LYS A 47 5.72 13.22 14.08
CA LYS A 47 6.05 11.82 14.40
C LYS A 47 7.04 11.25 13.39
N VAL A 48 7.85 10.32 13.88
CA VAL A 48 8.76 9.52 13.05
C VAL A 48 8.32 8.07 13.14
N ALA A 49 8.17 7.40 12.00
CA ALA A 49 7.78 5.99 11.93
C ALA A 49 8.80 5.16 11.14
N VAL A 50 9.15 3.98 11.67
CA VAL A 50 9.92 2.96 10.95
C VAL A 50 8.96 1.86 10.50
N ILE A 51 8.94 1.59 9.19
CA ILE A 51 8.00 0.64 8.57
C ILE A 51 8.81 -0.40 7.79
N THR A 52 8.71 -1.66 8.21
CA THR A 52 9.34 -2.80 7.52
C THR A 52 8.37 -3.46 6.54
N GLY A 53 8.86 -3.94 5.40
CA GLY A 53 8.02 -4.46 4.31
C GLY A 53 7.18 -3.35 3.64
N ALA A 54 7.73 -2.14 3.56
CA ALA A 54 7.02 -0.95 3.08
C ALA A 54 7.08 -0.76 1.56
N ASP A 55 7.75 -1.65 0.85
CA ASP A 55 7.88 -1.68 -0.61
C ASP A 55 6.57 -2.08 -1.30
N SER A 56 5.75 -2.91 -0.64
CA SER A 56 4.56 -3.54 -1.19
C SER A 56 3.44 -3.70 -0.17
N GLY A 57 2.24 -3.96 -0.68
CA GLY A 57 1.07 -4.41 0.05
C GLY A 57 0.65 -3.48 1.18
N ILE A 58 0.33 -4.08 2.32
CA ILE A 58 -0.18 -3.34 3.48
C ILE A 58 0.87 -2.38 4.02
N GLY A 59 2.15 -2.76 4.03
CA GLY A 59 3.23 -1.89 4.51
C GLY A 59 3.35 -0.62 3.68
N ARG A 60 3.23 -0.73 2.35
CA ARG A 60 3.19 0.42 1.43
C ARG A 60 1.97 1.30 1.69
N ALA A 61 0.78 0.72 1.85
CA ALA A 61 -0.44 1.48 2.14
C ALA A 61 -0.31 2.26 3.47
N VAL A 62 0.27 1.64 4.49
CA VAL A 62 0.55 2.29 5.78
C VAL A 62 1.56 3.42 5.63
N ALA A 63 2.66 3.21 4.90
CA ALA A 63 3.67 4.23 4.66
C ALA A 63 3.10 5.47 3.96
N LEU A 64 2.30 5.27 2.91
CA LEU A 64 1.60 6.35 2.21
C LEU A 64 0.63 7.10 3.13
N ALA A 65 -0.16 6.38 3.93
CA ALA A 65 -1.08 6.99 4.88
C ALA A 65 -0.34 7.81 5.95
N PHE A 66 0.74 7.27 6.51
CA PHE A 66 1.53 7.93 7.55
C PHE A 66 2.19 9.21 7.04
N ALA A 67 2.82 9.15 5.86
CA ALA A 67 3.38 10.33 5.22
C ALA A 67 2.31 11.40 4.98
N ARG A 68 1.11 11.01 4.52
CA ARG A 68 -0.01 11.95 4.31
C ARG A 68 -0.57 12.54 5.60
N GLU A 69 -0.51 11.79 6.69
CA GLU A 69 -0.88 12.29 8.02
C GLU A 69 0.20 13.18 8.65
N GLY A 70 1.34 13.38 7.96
CA GLY A 70 2.39 14.33 8.33
C GLY A 70 3.54 13.74 9.13
N ALA A 71 3.70 12.42 9.15
CA ALA A 71 4.87 11.78 9.75
C ALA A 71 6.07 11.77 8.81
N ASP A 72 7.27 11.91 9.36
CA ASP A 72 8.50 11.48 8.71
C ASP A 72 8.57 9.95 8.76
N ILE A 73 8.97 9.32 7.66
CA ILE A 73 8.97 7.86 7.54
C ILE A 73 10.35 7.33 7.14
N VAL A 74 10.72 6.20 7.77
CA VAL A 74 11.85 5.36 7.37
C VAL A 74 11.27 4.03 6.89
N VAL A 75 11.60 3.67 5.65
CA VAL A 75 11.14 2.44 5.03
C VAL A 75 12.28 1.42 4.99
N SER A 76 11.97 0.18 5.34
CA SER A 76 12.87 -0.95 5.22
C SER A 76 12.19 -2.04 4.43
N TYR A 77 12.88 -2.60 3.46
CA TYR A 77 12.42 -3.72 2.65
C TYR A 77 13.61 -4.55 2.18
N TRP A 78 13.32 -5.75 1.74
CA TRP A 78 14.33 -6.64 1.17
C TRP A 78 14.60 -6.21 -0.28
N ASN A 79 15.84 -5.85 -0.59
CA ASN A 79 16.26 -5.46 -1.93
C ASN A 79 16.81 -6.69 -2.67
N GLU A 80 16.30 -6.95 -3.87
CA GLU A 80 16.71 -8.06 -4.75
C GLU A 80 17.29 -7.56 -6.07
#